data_AF-A0A6C0HWE0-F1
#
_entry.id   AF-A0A6C0HWE0-F1
#
_cell.length_a   1.000
_cell.length_b   1.000
_cell.length_c   1.000
_cell.angle_alpha   90.00
_cell.angle_beta   90.00
_cell.angle_gamma   90.00
#
_symmetry.space_group_name_H-M   'P 1'
#
loop_
_entity.id
_entity.type
_entity.pdbx_description
1 polymer ?
#
loop_
_entity_poly.entity_id
_entity_poly.type
_entity_poly.pdbx_seq_one_letter_code
_entity_poly.pdbx_strand_id
1 'polypeptide(L)'
;MKYKTKVCDDNMTFQDCELAILRHAVDESEEQARAVGVRNAEIDRIIDVLEDFLIRKQLVCYGGTAINNILPREAQFYNRDIEIPDYDFYSPHAMEDAIELADIYAKKGYAEVEAKAGVHFGTYKVFVNFTPIADITYIPESLFSMVKKESISVAGIKYSPPDFLRMNMYLELSRPKGDVSRWEKVLKRLTILNEHYPFKVEYDCHMVDFQRRMTDIPKITDSADSEEEIQQKIYTTIRDAFIDQGVVFFGGYASGLYSKYMPIKQRRLIEKVPDFDVLYENPNRVCLIIQERLSDIGVKNVKINKMDDCGEIIPVHYQIRIGNELLAHVYEPLACHSYNEIEIDGRKIRVGTIDTLLTFYLAFKYVNRPYYNPERLMCMAKFLFDVQQENRLEQRGILKRFSINCVGKQLTLDDIRVEKNEKFKELANKRGTKEYNSWFLKYNPSTSKKSKSIEEDTEEADSPETPPSSETTPKTKKNKKSKKTKKSQKTPAKTTTKHKRSKPKDAFQKLFSKSSNN
;
A
#
# COMPACT_ATOMS: atom_id res chain seq x y z
N MET A 1 -16.96 9.88 41.57
CA MET A 1 -16.02 8.78 41.28
C MET A 1 -16.58 7.46 41.76
N LYS A 2 -17.17 6.74 40.80
CA LYS A 2 -17.77 5.40 40.84
C LYS A 2 -16.71 4.30 40.92
N TYR A 3 -15.56 4.56 40.32
CA TYR A 3 -14.36 3.71 40.35
C TYR A 3 -13.22 4.41 41.10
N LYS A 4 -12.33 3.64 41.72
CA LYS A 4 -11.18 4.16 42.49
C LYS A 4 -9.86 4.11 41.69
N THR A 5 -9.93 4.49 40.42
CA THR A 5 -8.78 4.55 39.51
C THR A 5 -8.85 5.84 38.68
N LYS A 6 -7.70 6.36 38.24
CA LYS A 6 -7.61 7.53 37.34
C LYS A 6 -7.94 7.19 35.88
N VAL A 7 -7.97 5.89 35.55
CA VAL A 7 -8.12 5.38 34.18
C VAL A 7 -9.59 5.29 33.74
N CYS A 8 -10.54 5.36 34.69
CA CYS A 8 -11.98 5.23 34.42
C CYS A 8 -12.77 6.47 34.85
N ASP A 9 -13.84 6.77 34.14
CA ASP A 9 -14.83 7.79 34.52
C ASP A 9 -16.15 7.18 35.02
N ASP A 10 -17.06 8.03 35.52
CA ASP A 10 -18.31 7.58 36.16
C ASP A 10 -19.39 7.10 35.18
N ASN A 11 -19.23 7.34 33.88
CA ASN A 11 -20.17 6.90 32.83
C ASN A 11 -19.85 5.48 32.34
N MET A 12 -18.57 5.07 32.35
CA MET A 12 -18.12 3.73 31.94
C MET A 12 -18.88 2.60 32.68
N THR A 13 -19.09 1.45 32.02
CA THR A 13 -19.54 0.23 32.73
C THR A 13 -18.39 -0.39 33.54
N PHE A 14 -18.70 -1.40 34.37
CA PHE A 14 -17.66 -2.14 35.08
C PHE A 14 -16.69 -2.82 34.10
N GLN A 15 -17.23 -3.40 33.04
CA GLN A 15 -16.48 -4.10 31.99
C GLN A 15 -15.63 -3.12 31.15
N ASP A 16 -16.15 -1.93 30.85
CA ASP A 16 -15.36 -0.89 30.16
C ASP A 16 -14.18 -0.43 31.02
N CYS A 17 -14.40 -0.24 32.33
CA CYS A 17 -13.36 0.14 33.27
C CYS A 17 -12.31 -0.96 33.46
N GLU A 18 -12.73 -2.23 33.57
CA GLU A 18 -11.83 -3.39 33.62
C GLU A 18 -10.96 -3.49 32.36
N LEU A 19 -11.55 -3.27 31.16
CA LEU A 19 -10.83 -3.25 29.90
C LEU A 19 -9.90 -2.03 29.76
N ALA A 20 -10.28 -0.87 30.31
CA ALA A 20 -9.44 0.33 30.34
C ALA A 20 -8.21 0.15 31.25
N ILE A 21 -8.40 -0.46 32.43
CA ILE A 21 -7.31 -0.85 33.34
C ILE A 21 -6.37 -1.85 32.67
N LEU A 22 -6.89 -2.87 31.97
CA LEU A 22 -6.07 -3.84 31.24
C LEU A 22 -5.24 -3.16 30.13
N ARG A 23 -5.83 -2.24 29.37
CA ARG A 23 -5.11 -1.48 28.32
C ARG A 23 -3.98 -0.66 28.92
N HIS A 24 -4.25 0.11 29.98
CA HIS A 24 -3.23 0.90 30.68
C HIS A 24 -2.07 0.04 31.19
N ALA A 25 -2.37 -1.14 31.77
CA ALA A 25 -1.33 -2.07 32.24
C ALA A 25 -0.52 -2.71 31.10
N VAL A 26 -1.10 -2.87 29.90
CA VAL A 26 -0.36 -3.28 28.69
C VAL A 26 0.53 -2.14 28.21
N ASP A 27 0.01 -0.92 28.11
CA ASP A 27 0.78 0.27 27.70
C ASP A 27 1.99 0.51 28.63
N GLU A 28 1.78 0.47 29.96
CA GLU A 28 2.86 0.58 30.97
C GLU A 28 3.89 -0.56 30.87
N SER A 29 3.45 -1.79 30.60
CA SER A 29 4.34 -2.95 30.47
C SER A 29 5.18 -2.88 29.19
N GLU A 30 4.61 -2.39 28.08
CA GLU A 30 5.37 -2.15 26.86
C GLU A 30 6.38 -1.01 27.03
N GLU A 31 6.01 0.09 27.70
CA GLU A 31 6.94 1.21 27.96
C GLU A 31 8.13 0.76 28.83
N GLN A 32 7.88 -0.02 29.89
CA GLN A 32 8.94 -0.60 30.72
C GLN A 32 9.84 -1.56 29.93
N ALA A 33 9.27 -2.41 29.07
CA ALA A 33 10.03 -3.33 28.22
C ALA A 33 10.96 -2.59 27.23
N ARG A 34 10.50 -1.46 26.66
CA ARG A 34 11.32 -0.58 25.82
C ARG A 34 12.45 0.07 26.64
N ALA A 35 12.12 0.69 27.77
CA ALA A 35 13.06 1.42 28.63
C ALA A 35 14.21 0.59 29.24
N VAL A 36 14.04 -0.73 29.37
CA VAL A 36 15.10 -1.66 29.79
C VAL A 36 16.11 -1.92 28.67
N GLY A 37 15.71 -1.85 27.40
CA GLY A 37 16.56 -2.21 26.26
C GLY A 37 17.53 -1.11 25.78
N VAL A 38 17.29 0.16 26.11
CA VAL A 38 17.86 1.29 25.34
C VAL A 38 19.09 1.96 25.97
N ARG A 39 19.30 1.84 27.28
CA ARG A 39 20.43 2.51 27.97
C ARG A 39 21.75 1.73 27.87
N ASN A 40 22.20 1.48 26.63
CA ASN A 40 23.51 0.93 26.31
C ASN A 40 24.23 1.85 25.31
N ALA A 41 25.39 2.37 25.69
CA ALA A 41 26.21 3.26 24.85
C ALA A 41 26.74 2.60 23.55
N GLU A 42 26.49 1.31 23.34
CA GLU A 42 26.61 0.63 22.04
C GLU A 42 25.49 1.03 21.06
N ILE A 43 24.24 1.17 21.53
CA ILE A 43 23.08 1.53 20.71
C ILE A 43 23.22 2.95 20.18
N ASP A 44 23.67 3.90 21.01
CA ASP A 44 23.99 5.27 20.59
C ASP A 44 24.97 5.26 19.40
N ARG A 45 26.08 4.52 19.54
CA ARG A 45 27.09 4.34 18.49
C ARG A 45 26.64 3.51 17.28
N ILE A 46 25.48 2.85 17.35
CA ILE A 46 24.82 2.24 16.20
C ILE A 46 23.93 3.28 15.50
N ILE A 47 23.19 4.08 16.26
CA ILE A 47 22.37 5.18 15.72
C ILE A 47 23.26 6.24 15.04
N ASP A 48 24.38 6.64 15.65
CA ASP A 48 25.35 7.57 15.07
C ASP A 48 25.80 7.16 13.66
N VAL A 49 26.07 5.87 13.45
CA VAL A 49 26.47 5.30 12.14
C VAL A 49 25.37 5.46 11.10
N LEU A 50 24.12 5.26 11.52
CA LEU A 50 22.98 5.39 10.62
C LEU A 50 22.68 6.85 10.31
N GLU A 51 22.72 7.74 11.29
CA GLU A 51 22.51 9.17 11.08
C GLU A 51 23.64 9.76 10.19
N ASP A 52 24.91 9.39 10.41
CA ASP A 52 26.05 9.64 9.49
C ASP A 52 25.75 9.16 8.06
N PHE A 53 25.24 7.93 7.91
CA PHE A 53 24.94 7.31 6.63
C PHE A 53 23.83 8.07 5.89
N LEU A 54 22.73 8.38 6.58
CA LEU A 54 21.59 9.13 6.06
C LEU A 54 21.98 10.55 5.63
N ILE A 55 22.77 11.25 6.45
CA ILE A 55 23.30 12.58 6.15
C ILE A 55 24.17 12.54 4.90
N ARG A 56 25.16 11.63 4.83
CA ARG A 56 26.09 11.51 3.70
C ARG A 56 25.40 11.11 2.39
N LYS A 57 24.48 10.15 2.44
CA LYS A 57 23.77 9.63 1.25
C LYS A 57 22.57 10.50 0.86
N GLN A 58 22.14 11.41 1.73
CA GLN A 58 20.96 12.26 1.57
C GLN A 58 19.71 11.43 1.21
N LEU A 59 19.47 10.36 1.97
CA LEU A 59 18.30 9.48 1.86
C LEU A 59 17.15 10.03 2.69
N VAL A 60 15.91 9.71 2.31
CA VAL A 60 14.71 10.35 2.86
C VAL A 60 13.96 9.40 3.77
N CYS A 61 13.96 9.69 5.07
CA CYS A 61 13.23 8.93 6.08
C CYS A 61 11.72 9.10 5.91
N TYR A 62 10.94 8.07 6.24
CA TYR A 62 9.48 8.08 6.21
C TYR A 62 8.88 7.49 7.50
N GLY A 63 7.61 7.08 7.44
CA GLY A 63 6.99 6.26 8.47
C GLY A 63 6.77 7.01 9.79
N GLY A 64 6.77 6.25 10.90
CA GLY A 64 6.54 6.82 12.22
C GLY A 64 7.65 7.78 12.66
N THR A 65 8.90 7.41 12.34
CA THR A 65 10.11 8.13 12.76
C THR A 65 10.24 9.46 12.04
N ALA A 66 9.87 9.55 10.75
CA ALA A 66 9.83 10.84 10.07
C ALA A 66 8.75 11.78 10.58
N ILE A 67 7.53 11.28 10.85
CA ILE A 67 6.47 12.11 11.46
C ILE A 67 6.93 12.63 12.82
N ASN A 68 7.54 11.77 13.65
CA ASN A 68 8.05 12.19 14.96
C ASN A 68 9.14 13.27 14.85
N ASN A 69 10.15 13.05 14.00
CA ASN A 69 11.36 13.88 13.97
C ASN A 69 11.18 15.27 13.33
N ILE A 70 10.08 15.51 12.61
CA ILE A 70 9.71 16.85 12.13
C ILE A 70 8.81 17.64 13.11
N LEU A 71 8.24 16.97 14.12
CA LEU A 71 7.37 17.64 15.10
C LEU A 71 8.17 18.40 16.17
N PRO A 72 7.63 19.52 16.70
CA PRO A 72 8.15 20.16 17.92
C PRO A 72 8.27 19.15 19.07
N ARG A 73 9.26 19.33 19.95
CA ARG A 73 9.64 18.31 20.97
C ARG A 73 8.48 17.93 21.88
N GLU A 74 7.62 18.89 22.21
CA GLU A 74 6.41 18.76 23.01
C GLU A 74 5.28 17.94 22.34
N ALA A 75 5.37 17.71 21.02
CA ALA A 75 4.42 16.94 20.23
C ALA A 75 4.99 15.60 19.71
N GLN A 76 6.21 15.26 20.09
CA GLN A 76 6.84 13.98 19.75
C GLN A 76 6.19 12.83 20.56
N PHE A 77 5.92 11.72 19.88
CA PHE A 77 5.22 10.54 20.42
C PHE A 77 6.12 9.30 20.52
N TYR A 78 7.40 9.43 20.15
CA TYR A 78 8.45 8.46 20.47
C TYR A 78 9.41 9.09 21.48
N ASN A 79 9.81 8.32 22.49
CA ASN A 79 10.72 8.78 23.52
C ASN A 79 12.12 8.21 23.28
N ARG A 80 12.98 8.98 22.61
CA ARG A 80 14.38 8.60 22.28
C ARG A 80 15.23 8.21 23.50
N ASP A 81 14.86 8.64 24.71
CA ASP A 81 15.59 8.30 25.94
C ASP A 81 15.33 6.84 26.40
N ILE A 82 14.30 6.17 25.83
CA ILE A 82 13.85 4.81 26.18
C ILE A 82 13.41 3.93 24.98
N GLU A 83 13.45 4.43 23.74
CA GLU A 83 13.08 3.69 22.52
C GLU A 83 14.18 3.77 21.45
N ILE A 84 14.56 2.62 20.86
CA ILE A 84 15.42 2.61 19.66
C ILE A 84 14.58 3.12 18.48
N PRO A 85 15.01 4.16 17.73
CA PRO A 85 14.27 4.64 16.57
C PRO A 85 14.35 3.64 15.41
N ASP A 86 13.20 3.03 15.08
CA ASP A 86 13.06 2.19 13.88
C ASP A 86 13.10 3.10 12.64
N TYR A 87 14.22 3.08 11.92
CA TYR A 87 14.49 4.03 10.84
C TYR A 87 14.03 3.47 9.47
N ASP A 88 12.77 3.75 9.15
CA ASP A 88 12.17 3.69 7.81
C ASP A 88 12.82 4.74 6.87
N PHE A 89 13.47 4.36 5.77
CA PHE A 89 13.89 5.32 4.73
C PHE A 89 13.86 4.82 3.28
N TYR A 90 13.64 5.76 2.36
CA TYR A 90 13.60 5.52 0.92
C TYR A 90 14.98 5.64 0.27
N SER A 91 15.25 4.77 -0.70
CA SER A 91 16.41 4.86 -1.58
C SER A 91 16.11 4.36 -3.00
N PRO A 92 16.66 4.98 -4.07
CA PRO A 92 16.62 4.44 -5.42
C PRO A 92 17.53 3.20 -5.60
N HIS A 93 18.41 2.93 -4.63
CA HIS A 93 19.42 1.85 -4.64
C HIS A 93 19.36 1.05 -3.32
N ALA A 94 18.15 0.79 -2.82
CA ALA A 94 17.91 0.26 -1.47
C ALA A 94 18.64 -1.06 -1.14
N MET A 95 18.89 -1.92 -2.12
CA MET A 95 19.65 -3.17 -1.92
C MET A 95 21.14 -2.88 -1.70
N GLU A 96 21.72 -2.04 -2.56
CA GLU A 96 23.11 -1.62 -2.50
C GLU A 96 23.38 -0.81 -1.22
N ASP A 97 22.46 0.06 -0.83
CA ASP A 97 22.56 0.86 0.39
C ASP A 97 22.49 0.01 1.66
N ALA A 98 21.67 -1.05 1.68
CA ALA A 98 21.64 -2.01 2.78
C ALA A 98 22.95 -2.80 2.92
N ILE A 99 23.54 -3.18 1.79
CA ILE A 99 24.87 -3.83 1.74
C ILE A 99 25.96 -2.86 2.23
N GLU A 100 25.96 -1.62 1.75
CA GLU A 100 26.95 -0.59 2.16
C GLU A 100 26.87 -0.28 3.65
N LEU A 101 25.66 -0.13 4.20
CA LEU A 101 25.44 0.13 5.63
C LEU A 101 25.90 -1.05 6.50
N ALA A 102 25.59 -2.29 6.12
CA ALA A 102 26.10 -3.48 6.81
C ALA A 102 27.63 -3.56 6.76
N ASP A 103 28.25 -3.23 5.62
CA ASP A 103 29.69 -3.24 5.45
C ASP A 103 30.37 -2.14 6.29
N ILE A 104 29.70 -1.00 6.56
CA ILE A 104 30.16 0.05 7.48
C ILE A 104 30.13 -0.43 8.94
N TYR A 105 29.05 -1.09 9.39
CA TYR A 105 28.99 -1.67 10.74
C TYR A 105 30.09 -2.73 10.95
N ALA A 106 30.28 -3.64 9.99
CA ALA A 106 31.35 -4.63 10.06
C ALA A 106 32.77 -4.02 10.02
N LYS A 107 32.94 -2.82 9.44
CA LYS A 107 34.21 -2.05 9.50
C LYS A 107 34.41 -1.33 10.83
N LYS A 108 33.34 -0.91 11.53
CA LYS A 108 33.40 -0.40 12.91
C LYS A 108 33.52 -1.51 13.99
N GLY A 109 33.55 -2.78 13.59
CA GLY A 109 33.86 -3.91 14.48
C GLY A 109 32.66 -4.59 15.15
N TYR A 110 31.42 -4.28 14.75
CA TYR A 110 30.24 -5.03 15.20
C TYR A 110 30.27 -6.46 14.65
N ALA A 111 30.02 -7.45 15.50
CA ALA A 111 30.26 -8.86 15.19
C ALA A 111 29.19 -9.49 14.29
N GLU A 112 27.92 -9.31 14.66
CA GLU A 112 26.78 -9.97 14.00
C GLU A 112 25.98 -8.95 13.18
N VAL A 113 26.37 -8.80 11.92
CA VAL A 113 25.75 -7.84 10.99
C VAL A 113 25.13 -8.59 9.80
N GLU A 114 23.85 -8.32 9.51
CA GLU A 114 23.13 -8.90 8.38
C GLU A 114 22.27 -7.85 7.66
N ALA A 115 22.46 -7.73 6.34
CA ALA A 115 21.49 -7.10 5.45
C ALA A 115 20.67 -8.19 4.74
N LYS A 116 19.34 -8.16 4.84
CA LYS A 116 18.47 -9.15 4.20
C LYS A 116 17.21 -8.55 3.58
N ALA A 117 16.63 -9.23 2.60
CA ALA A 117 15.34 -8.84 2.02
C ALA A 117 14.23 -8.90 3.08
N GLY A 118 13.36 -7.89 3.08
CA GLY A 118 12.19 -7.78 3.96
C GLY A 118 11.04 -8.72 3.56
N VAL A 119 9.89 -8.55 4.20
CA VAL A 119 8.67 -9.31 3.85
C VAL A 119 8.18 -8.90 2.46
N HIS A 120 8.00 -7.60 2.25
CA HIS A 120 7.66 -7.01 0.95
C HIS A 120 8.86 -7.05 -0.01
N PHE A 121 8.60 -7.00 -1.32
CA PHE A 121 9.65 -6.85 -2.33
C PHE A 121 10.24 -5.42 -2.27
N GLY A 122 11.46 -5.21 -2.76
CA GLY A 122 12.10 -3.89 -2.80
C GLY A 122 12.48 -3.28 -1.44
N THR A 123 12.05 -3.85 -0.31
CA THR A 123 12.43 -3.44 1.05
C THR A 123 13.52 -4.36 1.60
N TYR A 124 14.55 -3.78 2.22
CA TYR A 124 15.68 -4.51 2.80
C TYR A 124 15.90 -4.06 4.25
N LYS A 125 16.15 -5.02 5.14
CA LYS A 125 16.36 -4.79 6.57
C LYS A 125 17.83 -4.97 6.94
N VAL A 126 18.40 -4.03 7.68
CA VAL A 126 19.75 -4.15 8.27
C VAL A 126 19.67 -4.41 9.76
N PHE A 127 20.41 -5.43 10.21
CA PHE A 127 20.50 -5.87 11.60
C PHE A 127 21.93 -5.74 12.11
N VAL A 128 22.09 -5.31 13.36
CA VAL A 128 23.37 -5.22 14.08
C VAL A 128 23.19 -5.84 15.46
N ASN A 129 24.01 -6.84 15.80
CA ASN A 129 23.93 -7.61 17.03
C ASN A 129 22.49 -8.11 17.33
N PHE A 130 21.85 -8.63 16.26
CA PHE A 130 20.46 -9.11 16.18
C PHE A 130 19.34 -8.06 16.33
N THR A 131 19.66 -6.82 16.72
CA THR A 131 18.70 -5.71 16.73
C THR A 131 18.40 -5.24 15.29
N PRO A 132 17.13 -5.03 14.89
CA PRO A 132 16.79 -4.35 13.64
C PRO A 132 17.11 -2.85 13.75
N ILE A 133 17.85 -2.30 12.78
CA ILE A 133 18.37 -0.93 12.83
C ILE A 133 17.78 -0.03 11.74
N ALA A 134 17.48 -0.59 10.57
CA ALA A 134 17.01 0.18 9.41
C ALA A 134 16.17 -0.66 8.46
N ASP A 135 15.10 -0.05 7.94
CA ASP A 135 14.29 -0.53 6.82
C ASP A 135 14.46 0.38 5.61
N ILE A 136 15.09 -0.16 4.57
CA ILE A 136 15.47 0.58 3.36
C ILE A 136 14.56 0.15 2.22
N THR A 137 13.67 1.04 1.79
CA THR A 137 12.61 0.76 0.81
C THR A 137 12.93 1.37 -0.54
N TYR A 138 12.90 0.55 -1.59
CA TYR A 138 13.05 0.99 -2.97
C TYR A 138 11.87 1.85 -3.43
N ILE A 139 12.17 3.02 -4.00
CA ILE A 139 11.24 3.77 -4.86
C ILE A 139 11.97 4.25 -6.13
N PRO A 140 11.28 4.40 -7.28
CA PRO A 140 11.90 4.89 -8.52
C PRO A 140 12.58 6.26 -8.36
N GLU A 141 13.71 6.47 -9.04
CA GLU A 141 14.51 7.70 -8.95
C GLU A 141 13.70 8.98 -9.23
N SER A 142 12.83 8.95 -10.24
CA SER A 142 11.98 10.11 -10.58
C SER A 142 11.01 10.50 -9.46
N LEU A 143 10.55 9.54 -8.66
CA LEU A 143 9.73 9.76 -7.48
C LEU A 143 10.59 10.15 -6.27
N PHE A 144 11.71 9.45 -6.04
CA PHE A 144 12.67 9.78 -4.99
C PHE A 144 13.14 11.22 -5.08
N SER A 145 13.54 11.67 -6.26
CA SER A 145 13.94 13.06 -6.54
C SER A 145 12.84 14.07 -6.21
N MET A 146 11.57 13.78 -6.48
CA MET A 146 10.45 14.68 -6.14
C MET A 146 10.18 14.73 -4.63
N VAL A 147 10.17 13.58 -3.94
CA VAL A 147 10.00 13.49 -2.48
C VAL A 147 11.17 14.15 -1.74
N LYS A 148 12.40 13.96 -2.25
CA LYS A 148 13.64 14.57 -1.73
C LYS A 148 13.68 16.09 -1.93
N LYS A 149 13.17 16.61 -3.04
CA LYS A 149 13.09 18.06 -3.32
C LYS A 149 12.30 18.83 -2.25
N GLU A 150 11.21 18.25 -1.76
CA GLU A 150 10.35 18.85 -0.72
C GLU A 150 10.71 18.39 0.71
N SER A 151 11.74 17.57 0.89
CA SER A 151 12.06 16.95 2.18
C SER A 151 12.52 17.95 3.25
N ILE A 152 11.99 17.79 4.46
CA ILE A 152 12.38 18.59 5.64
C ILE A 152 13.74 18.12 6.13
N SER A 153 14.64 19.06 6.42
CA SER A 153 15.96 18.76 6.99
C SER A 153 15.97 19.02 8.49
N VAL A 154 16.30 18.00 9.29
CA VAL A 154 16.56 18.15 10.74
C VAL A 154 17.88 17.47 11.05
N ALA A 155 18.81 18.18 11.69
CA ALA A 155 20.20 17.74 11.92
C ALA A 155 20.95 17.22 10.66
N GLY A 156 20.56 17.68 9.46
CA GLY A 156 21.12 17.24 8.18
C GLY A 156 20.45 16.00 7.56
N ILE A 157 19.75 15.19 8.36
CA ILE A 157 18.92 14.06 7.90
C ILE A 157 17.71 14.62 7.13
N LYS A 158 17.29 13.92 6.07
CA LYS A 158 16.08 14.25 5.30
C LYS A 158 14.89 13.43 5.76
N TYR A 159 13.76 14.09 5.93
CA TYR A 159 12.48 13.53 6.32
C TYR A 159 11.42 13.85 5.27
N SER A 160 10.55 12.88 4.97
CA SER A 160 9.54 12.99 3.92
C SER A 160 8.64 14.23 4.14
N PRO A 161 8.26 14.95 3.07
CA PRO A 161 7.39 16.12 3.16
C PRO A 161 6.03 15.77 3.80
N PRO A 162 5.41 16.69 4.57
CA PRO A 162 4.15 16.42 5.27
C PRO A 162 3.01 15.93 4.37
N ASP A 163 2.93 16.39 3.11
CA ASP A 163 1.92 15.91 2.14
C ASP A 163 2.12 14.45 1.75
N PHE A 164 3.37 13.99 1.62
CA PHE A 164 3.68 12.58 1.34
C PHE A 164 3.45 11.70 2.57
N LEU A 165 3.71 12.23 3.78
CA LEU A 165 3.33 11.57 5.03
C LEU A 165 1.80 11.48 5.19
N ARG A 166 1.04 12.51 4.80
CA ARG A 166 -0.43 12.45 4.68
C ARG A 166 -0.86 11.38 3.68
N MET A 167 -0.26 11.36 2.49
CA MET A 167 -0.56 10.36 1.44
C MET A 167 -0.43 8.94 1.99
N ASN A 168 0.70 8.60 2.62
CA ASN A 168 0.92 7.30 3.25
C ASN A 168 -0.10 6.98 4.36
N MET A 169 -0.54 7.97 5.16
CA MET A 169 -1.54 7.76 6.20
C MET A 169 -2.96 7.58 5.63
N TYR A 170 -3.35 8.35 4.61
CA TYR A 170 -4.61 8.15 3.89
C TYR A 170 -4.64 6.83 3.12
N LEU A 171 -3.50 6.38 2.59
CA LEU A 171 -3.34 5.08 1.93
C LEU A 171 -3.71 3.94 2.88
N GLU A 172 -3.21 3.96 4.12
CA GLU A 172 -3.55 2.94 5.11
C GLU A 172 -5.01 3.05 5.58
N LEU A 173 -5.52 4.26 5.87
CA LEU A 173 -6.92 4.47 6.27
C LEU A 173 -7.94 4.14 5.17
N SER A 174 -7.52 4.11 3.90
CA SER A 174 -8.36 3.75 2.75
C SER A 174 -8.29 2.27 2.36
N ARG A 175 -7.53 1.42 3.08
CA ARG A 175 -7.35 -0.02 2.82
C ARG A 175 -8.06 -0.91 3.87
N PRO A 176 -9.40 -1.10 3.84
CA PRO A 176 -10.15 -1.88 4.83
C PRO A 176 -9.88 -3.39 4.85
N LYS A 177 -9.11 -3.92 3.89
CA LYS A 177 -8.59 -5.31 3.93
C LYS A 177 -7.10 -5.38 4.30
N GLY A 178 -6.44 -4.23 4.51
CA GLY A 178 -5.06 -4.13 4.97
C GLY A 178 -4.95 -4.33 6.49
N ASP A 179 -3.86 -3.84 7.09
CA ASP A 179 -3.65 -3.96 8.54
C ASP A 179 -4.44 -2.89 9.32
N VAL A 180 -5.76 -3.12 9.42
CA VAL A 180 -6.71 -2.24 10.13
C VAL A 180 -6.41 -2.07 11.62
N SER A 181 -5.53 -2.91 12.22
CA SER A 181 -5.07 -2.70 13.59
C SER A 181 -4.28 -1.39 13.76
N ARG A 182 -3.67 -0.90 12.67
CA ARG A 182 -2.90 0.34 12.64
C ARG A 182 -3.77 1.59 12.60
N TRP A 183 -5.05 1.49 12.24
CA TRP A 183 -5.88 2.66 11.91
C TRP A 183 -5.98 3.69 13.04
N GLU A 184 -6.04 3.26 14.29
CA GLU A 184 -6.04 4.19 15.44
C GLU A 184 -4.71 4.95 15.57
N LYS A 185 -3.59 4.23 15.47
CA LYS A 185 -2.22 4.77 15.52
C LYS A 185 -1.94 5.71 14.35
N VAL A 186 -2.44 5.38 13.16
CA VAL A 186 -2.37 6.21 11.94
C VAL A 186 -3.22 7.47 12.09
N LEU A 187 -4.46 7.36 12.55
CA LEU A 187 -5.35 8.52 12.71
C LEU A 187 -4.84 9.50 13.78
N LYS A 188 -4.33 9.00 14.92
CA LYS A 188 -3.67 9.83 15.95
C LYS A 188 -2.50 10.63 15.35
N ARG A 189 -1.61 9.96 14.61
CA ARG A 189 -0.45 10.60 13.95
C ARG A 189 -0.86 11.60 12.85
N LEU A 190 -1.89 11.27 12.06
CA LEU A 190 -2.45 12.16 11.05
C LEU A 190 -3.03 13.43 11.68
N THR A 191 -3.69 13.33 12.83
CA THR A 191 -4.19 14.50 13.57
C THR A 191 -3.04 15.40 14.03
N ILE A 192 -2.03 14.86 14.73
CA ILE A 192 -0.87 15.64 15.21
C ILE A 192 -0.10 16.28 14.04
N LEU A 193 0.10 15.53 12.94
CA LEU A 193 0.75 16.07 11.74
C LEU A 193 -0.07 17.23 11.14
N ASN A 194 -1.40 17.14 11.11
CA ASN A 194 -2.26 18.20 10.57
C ASN A 194 -2.39 19.43 11.50
N GLU A 195 -2.06 19.29 12.78
CA GLU A 195 -2.04 20.39 13.75
C GLU A 195 -0.77 21.25 13.58
N HIS A 196 0.41 20.63 13.63
CA HIS A 196 1.69 21.34 13.50
C HIS A 196 2.04 21.68 12.03
N TYR A 197 1.59 20.84 11.09
CA TYR A 197 1.63 21.10 9.65
C TYR A 197 0.19 21.13 9.12
N PRO A 198 -0.52 22.27 9.19
CA PRO A 198 -1.82 22.39 8.52
C PRO A 198 -1.67 22.22 7.00
N PHE A 199 -2.65 21.57 6.35
CA PHE A 199 -2.69 21.45 4.89
C PHE A 199 -2.81 22.85 4.29
N LYS A 200 -1.80 23.26 3.51
CA LYS A 200 -1.69 24.57 2.86
C LYS A 200 -1.53 24.43 1.36
N VAL A 201 -1.95 25.47 0.67
CA VAL A 201 -1.72 25.71 -0.76
C VAL A 201 -1.24 27.15 -0.87
N GLU A 202 -0.14 27.39 -1.57
CA GLU A 202 0.58 28.68 -1.55
C GLU A 202 0.08 29.69 -2.60
N TYR A 203 -0.75 29.23 -3.54
CA TYR A 203 -1.37 30.00 -4.62
C TYR A 203 -2.90 30.00 -4.46
N ASP A 204 -3.56 31.01 -5.04
CA ASP A 204 -5.02 31.08 -5.05
C ASP A 204 -5.60 30.04 -6.01
N CYS A 205 -6.33 29.06 -5.47
CA CYS A 205 -7.05 28.06 -6.26
C CYS A 205 -8.09 28.68 -7.21
N HIS A 206 -8.55 29.92 -7.02
CA HIS A 206 -9.41 30.59 -8.01
C HIS A 206 -8.66 31.00 -9.29
N MET A 207 -7.33 31.00 -9.29
CA MET A 207 -6.47 31.29 -10.45
C MET A 207 -5.99 30.02 -11.18
N VAL A 208 -6.19 28.84 -10.60
CA VAL A 208 -5.79 27.54 -11.19
C VAL A 208 -6.84 27.10 -12.20
N ASP A 209 -6.43 26.64 -13.39
CA ASP A 209 -7.37 26.15 -14.39
C ASP A 209 -7.84 24.71 -14.07
N PHE A 210 -9.10 24.61 -13.64
CA PHE A 210 -9.82 23.34 -13.49
C PHE A 210 -10.55 22.92 -14.76
N GLN A 211 -10.84 23.86 -15.67
CA GLN A 211 -11.73 23.67 -16.81
C GLN A 211 -10.92 23.39 -18.07
N ARG A 212 -10.41 22.16 -18.16
CA ARG A 212 -9.87 21.58 -19.39
C ARG A 212 -10.96 21.52 -20.47
N ARG A 213 -11.13 22.62 -21.24
CA ARG A 213 -12.05 22.66 -22.38
C ARG A 213 -11.63 21.59 -23.39
N MET A 214 -12.60 20.83 -23.89
CA MET A 214 -12.34 19.81 -24.90
C MET A 214 -12.28 20.47 -26.29
N THR A 215 -11.14 21.06 -26.62
CA THR A 215 -10.93 21.84 -27.85
C THR A 215 -10.66 20.97 -29.06
N ASP A 216 -10.09 19.78 -28.86
CA ASP A 216 -9.54 18.95 -29.93
C ASP A 216 -10.46 17.74 -30.25
N ILE A 217 -11.76 17.84 -29.93
CA ILE A 217 -12.76 16.88 -30.41
C ILE A 217 -12.98 17.15 -31.91
N PRO A 218 -12.73 16.17 -32.81
CA PRO A 218 -13.09 16.28 -34.22
C PRO A 218 -14.60 16.51 -34.37
N LYS A 219 -15.06 17.19 -35.42
CA LYS A 219 -16.50 17.21 -35.73
C LYS A 219 -16.96 15.78 -36.01
N ILE A 220 -17.74 15.23 -35.09
CA ILE A 220 -17.90 13.78 -34.95
C ILE A 220 -18.76 13.15 -36.05
N THR A 221 -19.69 13.93 -36.58
CA THR A 221 -20.76 13.49 -37.47
C THR A 221 -21.19 14.64 -38.38
N ASP A 222 -21.85 14.30 -39.49
CA ASP A 222 -22.63 15.22 -40.33
C ASP A 222 -23.94 15.69 -39.61
N SER A 223 -23.89 15.83 -38.29
CA SER A 223 -25.01 16.14 -37.39
C SER A 223 -25.17 17.65 -37.22
N ALA A 224 -26.42 18.10 -37.08
CA ALA A 224 -26.74 19.49 -36.76
C ALA A 224 -26.54 19.87 -35.27
N ASP A 225 -25.98 18.97 -34.45
CA ASP A 225 -25.67 19.21 -33.04
C ASP A 225 -24.61 20.30 -32.86
N SER A 226 -24.72 21.08 -31.79
CA SER A 226 -23.66 21.99 -31.34
C SER A 226 -22.48 21.26 -30.68
N GLU A 227 -21.33 21.94 -30.59
CA GLU A 227 -20.12 21.39 -29.96
C GLU A 227 -20.33 21.10 -28.46
N GLU A 228 -21.16 21.89 -27.77
CA GLU A 228 -21.54 21.65 -26.37
C GLU A 228 -22.44 20.41 -26.22
N GLU A 229 -23.39 20.19 -27.13
CA GLU A 229 -24.23 18.99 -27.14
C GLU A 229 -23.42 17.72 -27.42
N ILE A 230 -22.43 17.79 -28.33
CA ILE A 230 -21.51 16.69 -28.60
C ILE A 230 -20.64 16.37 -27.37
N GLN A 231 -20.05 17.39 -26.74
CA GLN A 231 -19.30 17.24 -25.47
C GLN A 231 -20.19 16.61 -24.38
N GLN A 232 -21.43 17.08 -24.23
CA GLN A 232 -22.35 16.58 -23.23
C GLN A 232 -22.75 15.11 -23.49
N LYS A 233 -23.01 14.73 -24.76
CA LYS A 233 -23.30 13.34 -25.17
C LYS A 233 -22.12 12.40 -24.84
N ILE A 234 -20.90 12.78 -25.21
CA ILE A 234 -19.67 12.02 -24.89
C ILE A 234 -19.56 11.82 -23.37
N TYR A 235 -19.70 12.91 -22.60
CA TYR A 235 -19.60 12.86 -21.14
C TYR A 235 -20.65 11.93 -20.51
N THR A 236 -21.92 12.00 -20.96
CA THR A 236 -22.97 11.10 -20.46
C THR A 236 -22.70 9.64 -20.82
N THR A 237 -22.31 9.37 -22.07
CA THR A 237 -22.03 8.00 -22.54
C THR A 237 -20.89 7.35 -21.73
N ILE A 238 -19.81 8.11 -21.44
CA ILE A 238 -18.69 7.63 -20.63
C ILE A 238 -19.12 7.42 -19.16
N ARG A 239 -19.78 8.43 -18.56
CA ARG A 239 -20.30 8.35 -17.19
C ARG A 239 -21.20 7.13 -16.99
N ASP A 240 -22.17 6.95 -17.88
CA ASP A 240 -23.23 5.95 -17.72
C ASP A 240 -22.67 4.54 -17.97
N ALA A 241 -21.83 4.34 -18.99
CA ALA A 241 -21.15 3.07 -19.20
C ALA A 241 -20.19 2.71 -18.04
N PHE A 242 -19.52 3.70 -17.42
CA PHE A 242 -18.73 3.46 -16.20
C PHE A 242 -19.60 3.07 -14.99
N ILE A 243 -20.76 3.71 -14.80
CA ILE A 243 -21.75 3.33 -13.78
C ILE A 243 -22.23 1.88 -14.02
N ASP A 244 -22.56 1.53 -15.25
CA ASP A 244 -23.05 0.20 -15.62
C ASP A 244 -22.00 -0.91 -15.44
N GLN A 245 -20.70 -0.61 -15.57
CA GLN A 245 -19.61 -1.54 -15.20
C GLN A 245 -19.30 -1.55 -13.70
N GLY A 246 -19.92 -0.67 -12.91
CA GLY A 246 -19.72 -0.61 -11.45
C GLY A 246 -18.29 -0.22 -11.04
N VAL A 247 -17.62 0.63 -11.83
CA VAL A 247 -16.29 1.17 -11.48
C VAL A 247 -16.39 2.06 -10.23
N VAL A 248 -15.26 2.30 -9.56
CA VAL A 248 -15.19 3.26 -8.45
C VAL A 248 -14.65 4.59 -8.96
N PHE A 249 -15.46 5.63 -8.95
CA PHE A 249 -15.02 6.99 -9.31
C PHE A 249 -14.19 7.62 -8.20
N PHE A 250 -13.05 8.23 -8.55
CA PHE A 250 -12.26 9.06 -7.63
C PHE A 250 -11.72 10.36 -8.27
N GLY A 251 -11.87 10.55 -9.58
CA GLY A 251 -11.47 11.76 -10.30
C GLY A 251 -12.46 12.93 -10.24
N GLY A 252 -12.50 13.70 -11.32
CA GLY A 252 -13.36 14.88 -11.48
C GLY A 252 -14.82 14.66 -11.08
N TYR A 253 -15.45 13.59 -11.59
CA TYR A 253 -16.84 13.24 -11.24
C TYR A 253 -17.05 12.99 -9.74
N ALA A 254 -16.10 12.32 -9.06
CA ALA A 254 -16.19 12.07 -7.62
C ALA A 254 -16.03 13.37 -6.81
N SER A 255 -15.05 14.21 -7.16
CA SER A 255 -14.89 15.54 -6.57
C SER A 255 -16.12 16.43 -6.80
N GLY A 256 -16.76 16.34 -7.98
CA GLY A 256 -18.03 17.00 -8.28
C GLY A 256 -19.18 16.57 -7.36
N LEU A 257 -19.21 15.30 -6.93
CA LEU A 257 -20.18 14.82 -5.94
C LEU A 257 -19.88 15.33 -4.52
N TYR A 258 -18.61 15.39 -4.12
CA TYR A 258 -18.19 16.01 -2.85
C TYR A 258 -18.38 17.54 -2.83
N SER A 259 -18.38 18.21 -3.99
CA SER A 259 -18.55 19.66 -4.10
C SER A 259 -19.87 20.19 -3.52
N LYS A 260 -20.87 19.31 -3.33
CA LYS A 260 -22.15 19.62 -2.66
C LYS A 260 -21.97 20.03 -1.19
N TYR A 261 -20.85 19.67 -0.57
CA TYR A 261 -20.49 20.01 0.81
C TYR A 261 -19.48 21.16 0.90
N MET A 262 -19.22 21.86 -0.21
CA MET A 262 -18.24 22.95 -0.27
C MET A 262 -18.91 24.32 -0.47
N PRO A 263 -18.29 25.43 -0.03
CA PRO A 263 -18.71 26.78 -0.35
C PRO A 263 -18.93 27.01 -1.85
N ILE A 264 -19.97 27.78 -2.20
CA ILE A 264 -20.46 27.98 -3.59
C ILE A 264 -19.34 28.41 -4.56
N LYS A 265 -18.35 29.19 -4.11
CA LYS A 265 -17.19 29.60 -4.92
C LYS A 265 -16.31 28.42 -5.33
N GLN A 266 -16.00 27.52 -4.39
CA GLN A 266 -15.18 26.32 -4.65
C GLN A 266 -15.95 25.32 -5.49
N ARG A 267 -17.23 25.09 -5.15
CA ARG A 267 -18.13 24.18 -5.86
C ARG A 267 -18.15 24.43 -7.38
N ARG A 268 -18.26 25.70 -7.80
CA ARG A 268 -18.25 26.12 -9.21
C ARG A 268 -16.94 25.84 -9.98
N LEU A 269 -15.81 25.65 -9.30
CA LEU A 269 -14.54 25.23 -9.92
C LEU A 269 -14.58 23.74 -10.28
N ILE A 270 -15.17 22.92 -9.39
CA ILE A 270 -15.07 21.46 -9.42
C ILE A 270 -16.19 20.83 -10.27
N GLU A 271 -17.40 21.39 -10.25
CA GLU A 271 -18.54 20.92 -11.06
C GLU A 271 -18.27 20.91 -12.58
N LYS A 272 -17.18 21.55 -13.03
CA LYS A 272 -16.80 21.70 -14.44
C LYS A 272 -15.68 20.77 -14.91
N VAL A 273 -15.16 19.88 -14.08
CA VAL A 273 -14.10 18.94 -14.49
C VAL A 273 -14.68 17.83 -15.37
N PRO A 274 -14.30 17.72 -16.66
CA PRO A 274 -14.93 16.75 -17.57
C PRO A 274 -14.24 15.38 -17.58
N ASP A 275 -13.03 15.28 -17.02
CA ASP A 275 -12.21 14.07 -17.06
C ASP A 275 -12.58 13.07 -15.95
N PHE A 276 -12.58 11.77 -16.27
CA PHE A 276 -12.92 10.69 -15.34
C PHE A 276 -11.69 9.88 -14.88
N ASP A 277 -11.34 9.97 -13.60
CA ASP A 277 -10.39 9.03 -12.99
C ASP A 277 -11.16 7.95 -12.20
N VAL A 278 -10.97 6.68 -12.56
CA VAL A 278 -11.73 5.54 -12.02
C VAL A 278 -10.84 4.34 -11.70
N LEU A 279 -11.22 3.57 -10.69
CA LEU A 279 -10.57 2.30 -10.30
C LEU A 279 -11.40 1.11 -10.78
N TYR A 280 -10.76 0.16 -11.46
CA TYR A 280 -11.40 -1.08 -11.92
C TYR A 280 -10.41 -2.23 -12.14
N GLU A 281 -10.78 -3.45 -11.73
CA GLU A 281 -9.88 -4.63 -11.69
C GLU A 281 -9.54 -5.22 -13.07
N ASN A 282 -10.16 -4.74 -14.15
CA ASN A 282 -9.76 -5.08 -15.52
C ASN A 282 -9.87 -3.82 -16.41
N PRO A 283 -8.88 -2.91 -16.32
CA PRO A 283 -8.99 -1.58 -16.93
C PRO A 283 -9.12 -1.65 -18.45
N ASN A 284 -8.37 -2.56 -19.10
CA ASN A 284 -8.43 -2.77 -20.54
C ASN A 284 -9.85 -3.15 -21.02
N ARG A 285 -10.55 -4.04 -20.32
CA ARG A 285 -11.91 -4.46 -20.68
C ARG A 285 -12.90 -3.30 -20.64
N VAL A 286 -12.87 -2.46 -19.60
CA VAL A 286 -13.79 -1.31 -19.54
C VAL A 286 -13.41 -0.24 -20.57
N CYS A 287 -12.12 0.00 -20.83
CA CYS A 287 -11.70 0.90 -21.91
C CYS A 287 -12.25 0.48 -23.29
N LEU A 288 -12.27 -0.83 -23.60
CA LEU A 288 -12.89 -1.36 -24.82
C LEU A 288 -14.41 -1.11 -24.85
N ILE A 289 -15.12 -1.37 -23.74
CA ILE A 289 -16.57 -1.09 -23.64
C ILE A 289 -16.88 0.41 -23.80
N ILE A 290 -16.04 1.30 -23.28
CA ILE A 290 -16.16 2.74 -23.51
C ILE A 290 -15.92 3.09 -24.99
N GLN A 291 -14.92 2.48 -25.64
CA GLN A 291 -14.64 2.67 -27.07
C GLN A 291 -15.80 2.18 -27.97
N GLU A 292 -16.42 1.05 -27.63
CA GLU A 292 -17.65 0.56 -28.27
C GLU A 292 -18.80 1.55 -28.09
N ARG A 293 -19.08 1.98 -26.84
CA ARG A 293 -20.17 2.92 -26.52
C ARG A 293 -20.00 4.31 -27.13
N LEU A 294 -18.77 4.77 -27.28
CA LEU A 294 -18.45 5.98 -28.03
C LEU A 294 -18.69 5.77 -29.53
N SER A 295 -18.30 4.62 -30.09
CA SER A 295 -18.57 4.28 -31.49
C SER A 295 -20.07 4.18 -31.81
N ASP A 296 -20.89 3.68 -30.87
CA ASP A 296 -22.36 3.64 -30.99
C ASP A 296 -22.97 5.04 -31.23
N ILE A 297 -22.41 6.10 -30.63
CA ILE A 297 -22.83 7.50 -30.81
C ILE A 297 -22.02 8.24 -31.89
N GLY A 298 -21.33 7.51 -32.78
CA GLY A 298 -20.59 8.05 -33.92
C GLY A 298 -19.15 8.52 -33.62
N VAL A 299 -18.71 8.49 -32.36
CA VAL A 299 -17.39 8.97 -31.91
C VAL A 299 -16.29 8.01 -32.38
N LYS A 300 -15.70 8.32 -33.53
CA LYS A 300 -14.61 7.55 -34.15
C LYS A 300 -13.24 7.98 -33.62
N ASN A 301 -12.21 7.19 -33.91
CA ASN A 301 -10.80 7.47 -33.59
C ASN A 301 -10.47 7.56 -32.07
N VAL A 302 -11.28 6.93 -31.22
CA VAL A 302 -10.96 6.72 -29.80
C VAL A 302 -9.69 5.85 -29.70
N LYS A 303 -8.67 6.35 -29.00
CA LYS A 303 -7.42 5.64 -28.70
C LYS A 303 -7.41 5.19 -27.23
N ILE A 304 -6.84 4.01 -27.00
CA ILE A 304 -6.62 3.44 -25.66
C ILE A 304 -5.11 3.27 -25.50
N ASN A 305 -4.50 4.04 -24.59
CA ASN A 305 -3.06 3.99 -24.33
C ASN A 305 -2.82 3.35 -22.95
N LYS A 306 -2.07 2.24 -22.89
CA LYS A 306 -1.56 1.72 -21.60
C LYS A 306 -0.44 2.63 -21.11
N MET A 307 -0.49 2.99 -19.83
CA MET A 307 0.55 3.66 -19.08
C MET A 307 1.08 2.71 -18.01
N ASP A 308 2.39 2.60 -17.90
CA ASP A 308 3.02 1.77 -16.86
C ASP A 308 2.96 2.46 -15.47
N ASP A 309 3.26 1.69 -14.44
CA ASP A 309 3.21 2.10 -13.03
C ASP A 309 4.32 3.11 -12.66
N CYS A 310 4.32 3.53 -11.39
CA CYS A 310 5.43 4.27 -10.79
C CYS A 310 5.73 3.69 -9.40
N GLY A 311 6.17 2.43 -9.37
CA GLY A 311 6.36 1.68 -8.13
C GLY A 311 5.05 1.46 -7.39
N GLU A 312 5.11 1.26 -6.08
CA GLU A 312 3.92 0.95 -5.24
C GLU A 312 2.94 2.12 -5.02
N ILE A 313 3.13 3.24 -5.73
CA ILE A 313 2.32 4.47 -5.55
C ILE A 313 1.30 4.66 -6.69
N ILE A 314 1.73 4.58 -7.95
CA ILE A 314 0.84 4.76 -9.11
C ILE A 314 0.71 3.45 -9.86
N PRO A 315 -0.48 2.83 -9.94
CA PRO A 315 -0.66 1.64 -10.73
C PRO A 315 -0.53 1.84 -12.23
N VAL A 316 -0.36 0.71 -12.92
CA VAL A 316 -0.71 0.55 -14.33
C VAL A 316 -2.12 1.07 -14.59
N HIS A 317 -2.27 1.86 -15.64
CA HIS A 317 -3.55 2.46 -15.98
C HIS A 317 -3.69 2.72 -17.47
N TYR A 318 -4.92 2.93 -17.92
CA TYR A 318 -5.26 3.09 -19.32
C TYR A 318 -5.89 4.46 -19.56
N GLN A 319 -5.35 5.21 -20.52
CA GLN A 319 -5.90 6.50 -20.96
C GLN A 319 -6.85 6.31 -22.14
N ILE A 320 -8.07 6.83 -22.03
CA ILE A 320 -9.05 6.90 -23.13
C ILE A 320 -8.98 8.29 -23.75
N ARG A 321 -8.70 8.38 -25.07
CA ARG A 321 -8.41 9.64 -25.76
C ARG A 321 -9.13 9.77 -27.09
N ILE A 322 -9.44 11.00 -27.52
CA ILE A 322 -9.95 11.33 -28.87
C ILE A 322 -9.04 12.42 -29.44
N GLY A 323 -8.33 12.15 -30.54
CA GLY A 323 -7.32 13.10 -31.01
C GLY A 323 -6.26 13.37 -29.93
N ASN A 324 -6.19 14.63 -29.46
CA ASN A 324 -5.37 15.02 -28.31
C ASN A 324 -6.12 14.99 -26.97
N GLU A 325 -7.46 14.98 -26.99
CA GLU A 325 -8.30 14.98 -25.79
C GLU A 325 -8.07 13.76 -24.90
N LEU A 326 -8.15 13.96 -23.59
CA LEU A 326 -8.03 12.91 -22.57
C LEU A 326 -9.34 12.83 -21.79
N LEU A 327 -10.10 11.76 -22.00
CA LEU A 327 -11.46 11.65 -21.45
C LEU A 327 -11.47 10.98 -20.08
N ALA A 328 -10.61 9.96 -19.92
CA ALA A 328 -10.58 9.15 -18.72
C ALA A 328 -9.21 8.49 -18.48
N HIS A 329 -8.90 8.27 -17.21
CA HIS A 329 -7.89 7.32 -16.74
C HIS A 329 -8.59 6.17 -16.00
N VAL A 330 -8.30 4.94 -16.41
CA VAL A 330 -8.79 3.72 -15.76
C VAL A 330 -7.62 3.00 -15.08
N TYR A 331 -7.58 3.03 -13.76
CA TYR A 331 -6.49 2.52 -12.93
C TYR A 331 -6.78 1.11 -12.41
N GLU A 332 -5.77 0.24 -12.47
CA GLU A 332 -5.80 -1.09 -11.85
C GLU A 332 -5.50 -0.96 -10.34
N PRO A 333 -6.34 -1.42 -9.41
CA PRO A 333 -6.09 -1.19 -7.98
C PRO A 333 -4.89 -2.01 -7.44
N LEU A 334 -3.85 -1.34 -6.93
CA LEU A 334 -2.71 -1.99 -6.25
C LEU A 334 -3.09 -2.70 -4.93
N ALA A 335 -4.23 -2.32 -4.35
CA ALA A 335 -4.72 -2.75 -3.06
C ALA A 335 -6.26 -2.68 -3.05
N CYS A 336 -6.90 -3.15 -1.98
CA CYS A 336 -8.35 -2.98 -1.86
C CYS A 336 -8.71 -1.58 -1.34
N HIS A 337 -8.94 -0.62 -2.24
CA HIS A 337 -9.22 0.78 -1.91
C HIS A 337 -10.71 1.03 -1.62
N SER A 338 -11.00 1.73 -0.52
CA SER A 338 -12.35 1.94 0.01
C SER A 338 -13.25 2.84 -0.84
N TYR A 339 -14.54 2.51 -0.88
CA TYR A 339 -15.57 3.31 -1.54
C TYR A 339 -16.89 3.32 -0.75
N ASN A 340 -17.71 4.33 -1.02
CA ASN A 340 -19.10 4.42 -0.62
C ASN A 340 -19.99 4.14 -1.84
N GLU A 341 -21.08 3.42 -1.64
CA GLU A 341 -22.14 3.26 -2.65
C GLU A 341 -23.26 4.25 -2.32
N ILE A 342 -23.64 5.07 -3.31
CA ILE A 342 -24.73 6.04 -3.23
C ILE A 342 -25.74 5.78 -4.34
N GLU A 343 -26.96 6.30 -4.19
CA GLU A 343 -28.00 6.21 -5.20
C GLU A 343 -28.27 7.58 -5.81
N ILE A 344 -28.26 7.67 -7.13
CA ILE A 344 -28.62 8.86 -7.91
C ILE A 344 -29.49 8.39 -9.08
N ASP A 345 -30.66 8.99 -9.25
CA ASP A 345 -31.63 8.67 -10.31
C ASP A 345 -31.97 7.16 -10.42
N GLY A 346 -32.10 6.49 -9.26
CA GLY A 346 -32.36 5.04 -9.13
C GLY A 346 -31.16 4.14 -9.47
N ARG A 347 -29.99 4.72 -9.78
CA ARG A 347 -28.76 3.99 -10.11
C ARG A 347 -27.77 4.02 -8.96
N LYS A 348 -27.15 2.85 -8.69
CA LYS A 348 -26.08 2.68 -7.71
C LYS A 348 -24.76 3.15 -8.29
N ILE A 349 -24.12 4.10 -7.63
CA ILE A 349 -22.85 4.71 -8.05
C ILE A 349 -21.83 4.48 -6.93
N ARG A 350 -20.65 3.98 -7.29
CA ARG A 350 -19.55 3.75 -6.33
C ARG A 350 -18.54 4.88 -6.43
N VAL A 351 -18.28 5.53 -5.31
CA VAL A 351 -17.39 6.68 -5.23
C VAL A 351 -16.37 6.43 -4.13
N GLY A 352 -15.08 6.68 -4.40
CA GLY A 352 -14.03 6.53 -3.40
C GLY A 352 -14.35 7.34 -2.14
N THR A 353 -13.96 6.83 -0.97
CA THR A 353 -14.02 7.64 0.28
C THR A 353 -13.09 8.85 0.15
N ILE A 354 -13.28 9.88 0.99
CA ILE A 354 -12.37 11.04 0.99
C ILE A 354 -10.92 10.59 1.24
N ASP A 355 -10.71 9.61 2.10
CA ASP A 355 -9.40 8.99 2.35
C ASP A 355 -8.80 8.38 1.06
N THR A 356 -9.60 7.67 0.25
CA THR A 356 -9.17 7.16 -1.06
C THR A 356 -8.83 8.28 -2.04
N LEU A 357 -9.64 9.34 -2.14
CA LEU A 357 -9.36 10.45 -3.07
C LEU A 357 -8.10 11.23 -2.67
N LEU A 358 -7.93 11.53 -1.37
CA LEU A 358 -6.74 12.21 -0.85
C LEU A 358 -5.47 11.39 -1.07
N THR A 359 -5.54 10.06 -0.92
CA THR A 359 -4.44 9.15 -1.29
C THR A 359 -4.00 9.40 -2.73
N PHE A 360 -4.90 9.30 -3.71
CA PHE A 360 -4.53 9.42 -5.12
C PHE A 360 -4.10 10.83 -5.53
N TYR A 361 -4.77 11.89 -5.06
CA TYR A 361 -4.38 13.25 -5.46
C TYR A 361 -3.03 13.68 -4.86
N LEU A 362 -2.74 13.30 -3.62
CA LEU A 362 -1.42 13.52 -3.02
C LEU A 362 -0.34 12.63 -3.69
N ALA A 363 -0.67 11.39 -4.07
CA ALA A 363 0.24 10.53 -4.82
C ALA A 363 0.60 11.11 -6.19
N PHE A 364 -0.39 11.60 -6.95
CA PHE A 364 -0.19 12.22 -8.26
C PHE A 364 0.71 13.47 -8.20
N LYS A 365 0.68 14.26 -7.11
CA LYS A 365 1.55 15.44 -6.89
C LYS A 365 3.03 15.11 -7.07
N TYR A 366 3.48 13.96 -6.55
CA TYR A 366 4.89 13.55 -6.53
C TYR A 366 5.34 12.81 -7.79
N VAL A 367 4.43 12.54 -8.72
CA VAL A 367 4.70 11.75 -9.92
C VAL A 367 4.86 12.70 -11.10
N ASN A 368 6.11 12.97 -11.47
CA ASN A 368 6.49 13.89 -12.54
C ASN A 368 6.09 13.35 -13.94
N ARG A 369 4.80 13.47 -14.27
CA ARG A 369 4.20 13.08 -15.57
C ARG A 369 3.38 14.25 -16.14
N PRO A 370 3.52 14.61 -17.43
CA PRO A 370 2.94 15.85 -17.99
C PRO A 370 1.42 16.03 -17.90
N TYR A 371 0.65 14.96 -17.64
CA TYR A 371 -0.81 15.01 -17.49
C TYR A 371 -1.28 15.20 -16.04
N TYR A 372 -0.38 15.17 -15.06
CA TYR A 372 -0.67 15.58 -13.68
C TYR A 372 -0.23 17.02 -13.49
N ASN A 373 -1.20 17.94 -13.32
CA ASN A 373 -0.94 19.31 -12.90
C ASN A 373 -0.90 19.34 -11.35
N PRO A 374 0.26 19.58 -10.70
CA PRO A 374 0.35 19.52 -9.24
C PRO A 374 -0.46 20.59 -8.52
N GLU A 375 -0.66 21.76 -9.14
CA GLU A 375 -1.43 22.87 -8.56
C GLU A 375 -2.91 22.54 -8.46
N ARG A 376 -3.49 22.03 -9.56
CA ARG A 376 -4.86 21.53 -9.61
C ARG A 376 -5.07 20.39 -8.62
N LEU A 377 -4.14 19.43 -8.57
CA LEU A 377 -4.22 18.28 -7.65
C LEU A 377 -4.19 18.71 -6.18
N MET A 378 -3.30 19.63 -5.80
CA MET A 378 -3.20 20.13 -4.43
C MET A 378 -4.41 20.97 -4.03
N CYS A 379 -4.99 21.78 -4.93
CA CYS A 379 -6.25 22.46 -4.66
C CYS A 379 -7.43 21.48 -4.50
N MET A 380 -7.54 20.45 -5.36
CA MET A 380 -8.57 19.41 -5.21
C MET A 380 -8.41 18.66 -3.88
N ALA A 381 -7.18 18.32 -3.49
CA ALA A 381 -6.88 17.71 -2.21
C ALA A 381 -7.20 18.64 -1.03
N LYS A 382 -6.90 19.94 -1.12
CA LYS A 382 -7.27 20.93 -0.08
C LYS A 382 -8.77 21.03 0.12
N PHE A 383 -9.56 21.11 -0.97
CA PHE A 383 -11.02 21.16 -0.88
C PHE A 383 -11.62 19.89 -0.26
N LEU A 384 -11.10 18.72 -0.62
CA LEU A 384 -11.49 17.44 -0.01
C LEU A 384 -11.09 17.34 1.46
N PHE A 385 -9.90 17.83 1.82
CA PHE A 385 -9.43 17.92 3.20
C PHE A 385 -10.35 18.82 4.04
N ASP A 386 -10.77 19.97 3.52
CA ASP A 386 -11.67 20.89 4.23
C ASP A 386 -13.04 20.23 4.49
N VAL A 387 -13.64 19.61 3.46
CA VAL A 387 -14.87 18.80 3.62
C VAL A 387 -14.66 17.68 4.64
N GLN A 388 -13.48 17.03 4.65
CA GLN A 388 -13.14 16.00 5.62
C GLN A 388 -13.12 16.55 7.05
N GLN A 389 -12.55 17.73 7.29
CA GLN A 389 -12.46 18.31 8.64
C GLN A 389 -13.84 18.73 9.17
N GLU A 390 -14.62 19.45 8.35
CA GLU A 390 -15.97 19.89 8.70
C GLU A 390 -16.91 18.71 8.97
N ASN A 391 -16.78 17.63 8.19
CA ASN A 391 -17.69 16.48 8.22
C ASN A 391 -17.06 15.23 8.89
N ARG A 392 -15.98 15.36 9.67
CA ARG A 392 -15.15 14.23 10.14
C ARG A 392 -15.86 13.14 10.95
N LEU A 393 -17.04 13.44 11.50
CA LEU A 393 -17.88 12.52 12.28
C LEU A 393 -19.09 11.97 11.48
N GLU A 394 -19.29 12.39 10.23
CA GLU A 394 -20.39 11.92 9.40
C GLU A 394 -20.18 10.48 8.93
N GLN A 395 -21.16 9.62 9.17
CA GLN A 395 -21.09 8.17 8.89
C GLN A 395 -22.15 7.72 7.87
N ARG A 396 -22.58 8.63 7.00
CA ARG A 396 -23.68 8.44 6.04
C ARG A 396 -23.29 8.85 4.62
N GLY A 397 -23.91 8.17 3.63
CA GLY A 397 -23.75 8.48 2.21
C GLY A 397 -22.29 8.54 1.75
N ILE A 398 -21.96 9.52 0.92
CA ILE A 398 -20.62 9.71 0.37
C ILE A 398 -19.59 10.16 1.43
N LEU A 399 -20.02 10.86 2.49
CA LEU A 399 -19.13 11.38 3.55
C LEU A 399 -18.58 10.31 4.49
N LYS A 400 -19.18 9.11 4.50
CA LYS A 400 -18.80 8.02 5.40
C LYS A 400 -17.31 7.64 5.22
N ARG A 401 -16.51 7.87 6.26
CA ARG A 401 -15.12 7.38 6.32
C ARG A 401 -15.07 5.91 6.78
N PHE A 402 -13.90 5.28 6.65
CA PHE A 402 -13.64 3.92 7.15
C PHE A 402 -14.61 2.85 6.57
N SER A 403 -15.01 3.02 5.31
CA SER A 403 -15.89 2.07 4.61
C SER A 403 -15.20 0.72 4.38
N ILE A 404 -15.89 -0.37 4.72
CA ILE A 404 -15.43 -1.75 4.48
C ILE A 404 -15.57 -2.20 3.01
N ASN A 405 -16.38 -1.48 2.22
CA ASN A 405 -16.54 -1.76 0.80
C ASN A 405 -15.30 -1.24 0.07
N CYS A 406 -14.62 -2.10 -0.69
CA CYS A 406 -13.42 -1.73 -1.43
C CYS A 406 -13.29 -2.49 -2.76
N VAL A 407 -12.55 -1.90 -3.71
CA VAL A 407 -12.25 -2.45 -5.03
C VAL A 407 -10.76 -2.81 -5.11
N GLY A 408 -10.42 -3.95 -5.71
CA GLY A 408 -9.05 -4.47 -5.76
C GLY A 408 -8.80 -5.64 -4.82
N LYS A 409 -7.69 -6.36 -5.07
CA LYS A 409 -7.16 -7.37 -4.16
C LYS A 409 -6.15 -6.72 -3.22
N GLN A 410 -6.33 -6.91 -1.92
CA GLN A 410 -5.23 -6.70 -0.96
C GLN A 410 -4.37 -7.97 -0.94
N LEU A 411 -3.05 -7.84 -1.11
CA LEU A 411 -2.13 -8.95 -0.89
C LEU A 411 -2.05 -9.30 0.60
N THR A 412 -2.23 -10.58 0.91
CA THR A 412 -2.00 -11.14 2.25
C THR A 412 -0.55 -11.59 2.43
N LEU A 413 -0.14 -11.88 3.67
CA LEU A 413 1.16 -12.49 3.94
C LEU A 413 1.33 -13.84 3.22
N ASP A 414 0.24 -14.58 2.99
CA ASP A 414 0.29 -15.87 2.28
C ASP A 414 0.37 -15.69 0.75
N ASP A 415 -0.25 -14.65 0.18
CA ASP A 415 0.00 -14.27 -1.22
C ASP A 415 1.48 -13.94 -1.46
N ILE A 416 2.07 -13.11 -0.58
CA ILE A 416 3.49 -12.72 -0.65
C ILE A 416 4.41 -13.95 -0.49
N ARG A 417 4.04 -14.92 0.38
CA ARG A 417 4.77 -16.20 0.51
C ARG A 417 4.67 -17.07 -0.75
N VAL A 418 3.51 -17.11 -1.42
CA VAL A 418 3.34 -17.83 -2.68
C VAL A 418 4.19 -17.21 -3.78
N GLU A 419 4.09 -15.89 -3.98
CA GLU A 419 4.89 -15.14 -4.95
C GLU A 419 6.41 -15.35 -4.72
N LYS A 420 6.89 -15.20 -3.48
CA LYS A 420 8.30 -15.45 -3.14
C LYS A 420 8.70 -16.92 -3.35
N ASN A 421 7.81 -17.90 -3.15
CA ASN A 421 8.09 -19.31 -3.44
C ASN A 421 8.13 -19.59 -4.96
N GLU A 422 7.37 -18.87 -5.77
CA GLU A 422 7.41 -18.96 -7.23
C GLU A 422 8.70 -18.31 -7.77
N LYS A 423 9.01 -17.08 -7.34
CA LYS A 423 10.27 -16.40 -7.67
C LYS A 423 11.51 -17.17 -7.20
N PHE A 424 11.45 -17.88 -6.08
CA PHE A 424 12.57 -18.71 -5.62
C PHE A 424 12.86 -19.90 -6.56
N LYS A 425 11.81 -20.46 -7.19
CA LYS A 425 11.96 -21.54 -8.20
C LYS A 425 12.46 -20.98 -9.53
N GLU A 426 11.86 -19.89 -9.99
CA GLU A 426 12.23 -19.18 -11.22
C GLU A 426 13.70 -18.74 -11.21
N LEU A 427 14.16 -18.18 -10.09
CA LEU A 427 15.51 -17.63 -9.93
C LEU A 427 16.50 -18.63 -9.31
N ALA A 428 16.13 -19.91 -9.15
CA ALA A 428 16.94 -20.93 -8.48
C ALA A 428 18.35 -21.09 -9.09
N ASN A 429 18.46 -20.98 -10.42
CA ASN A 429 19.71 -21.06 -11.17
C ASN A 429 20.44 -19.72 -11.30
N LYS A 430 19.88 -18.61 -10.77
CA LYS A 430 20.42 -17.24 -10.83
C LYS A 430 20.98 -16.75 -9.49
N ARG A 431 21.26 -17.65 -8.54
CA ARG A 431 21.80 -17.29 -7.20
C ARG A 431 23.04 -16.40 -7.30
N GLY A 432 23.12 -15.39 -6.44
CA GLY A 432 24.19 -14.39 -6.42
C GLY A 432 24.01 -13.23 -7.40
N THR A 433 23.15 -13.34 -8.42
CA THR A 433 22.84 -12.22 -9.32
C THR A 433 22.04 -11.12 -8.61
N LYS A 434 22.11 -9.89 -9.14
CA LYS A 434 21.27 -8.76 -8.67
C LYS A 434 19.76 -9.07 -8.71
N GLU A 435 19.32 -9.85 -9.69
CA GLU A 435 17.93 -10.28 -9.84
C GLU A 435 17.48 -11.26 -8.75
N TYR A 436 18.33 -12.23 -8.36
CA TYR A 436 18.05 -13.11 -7.22
C TYR A 436 18.10 -12.34 -5.89
N ASN A 437 19.10 -11.47 -5.73
CA ASN A 437 19.34 -10.74 -4.49
C ASN A 437 18.21 -9.71 -4.20
N SER A 438 17.59 -9.11 -5.21
CA SER A 438 16.47 -8.17 -4.96
C SER A 438 15.24 -8.83 -4.33
N TRP A 439 15.06 -10.14 -4.52
CA TRP A 439 14.01 -10.93 -3.87
C TRP A 439 14.47 -11.61 -2.56
N PHE A 440 15.73 -12.07 -2.53
CA PHE A 440 16.24 -13.02 -1.53
C PHE A 440 17.62 -12.63 -0.95
N LEU A 441 17.94 -11.34 -0.87
CA LEU A 441 19.18 -10.86 -0.24
C LEU A 441 19.35 -11.51 1.13
N LYS A 442 20.52 -12.11 1.33
CA LYS A 442 21.03 -12.50 2.65
C LYS A 442 22.54 -12.28 2.66
N TYR A 443 22.95 -11.12 3.16
CA TYR A 443 24.33 -10.65 3.13
C TYR A 443 24.85 -10.45 4.55
N ASN A 444 25.98 -11.08 4.87
CA ASN A 444 26.71 -10.92 6.12
C ASN A 444 28.19 -10.65 5.75
N PRO A 445 28.76 -9.49 6.12
CA PRO A 445 30.15 -9.14 5.76
C PRO A 445 31.19 -10.13 6.31
N SER A 446 30.96 -10.69 7.50
CA SER A 446 31.88 -11.60 8.19
C SER A 446 32.00 -12.97 7.50
N THR A 447 30.93 -13.45 6.84
CA THR A 447 30.96 -14.67 6.02
C THR A 447 31.46 -14.40 4.59
N SER A 448 31.00 -13.32 3.96
CA SER A 448 31.36 -13.00 2.56
C SER A 448 32.82 -12.57 2.34
N LYS A 449 33.54 -12.20 3.41
CA LYS A 449 35.01 -12.04 3.36
C LYS A 449 35.74 -13.39 3.24
N LYS A 450 35.23 -14.47 3.86
CA LYS A 450 35.86 -15.80 3.82
C LYS A 450 35.71 -16.50 2.46
N SER A 451 34.70 -16.16 1.67
CA SER A 451 34.55 -16.68 0.30
C SER A 451 35.48 -16.01 -0.72
N LYS A 452 36.16 -14.90 -0.37
CA LYS A 452 37.15 -14.25 -1.25
C LYS A 452 38.60 -14.68 -1.01
N SER A 453 38.86 -15.52 0.00
CA SER A 453 40.20 -15.98 0.37
C SER A 453 40.40 -17.47 0.09
N ILE A 454 39.82 -17.96 -1.01
CA ILE A 454 39.86 -19.37 -1.45
C ILE A 454 40.11 -19.49 -2.98
N GLU A 455 40.02 -18.39 -3.74
CA GLU A 455 40.27 -18.35 -5.19
C GLU A 455 41.67 -17.78 -5.53
N GLU A 456 42.70 -18.23 -4.82
CA GLU A 456 44.12 -18.00 -5.16
C GLU A 456 44.99 -19.05 -4.44
N ASP A 457 45.18 -20.20 -5.08
CA ASP A 457 46.35 -21.12 -4.96
C ASP A 457 46.05 -22.47 -5.67
N THR A 458 46.33 -22.52 -6.98
CA THR A 458 46.52 -23.79 -7.72
C THR A 458 47.71 -23.64 -8.66
N GLU A 459 48.91 -23.87 -8.14
CA GLU A 459 50.10 -24.05 -8.99
C GLU A 459 49.97 -25.31 -9.86
N GLU A 460 50.56 -25.26 -11.06
CA GLU A 460 50.51 -26.36 -12.03
C GLU A 460 51.44 -27.51 -11.62
N ALA A 461 50.96 -28.75 -11.75
CA ALA A 461 51.77 -29.95 -11.69
C ALA A 461 51.31 -30.96 -12.75
N ASP A 462 52.26 -31.60 -13.40
CA ASP A 462 52.07 -32.22 -14.72
C ASP A 462 51.27 -33.54 -14.72
N SER A 463 50.70 -33.86 -15.89
CA SER A 463 50.11 -35.18 -16.17
C SER A 463 51.17 -36.15 -16.72
N PRO A 464 50.97 -37.47 -16.61
CA PRO A 464 50.64 -38.20 -17.85
C PRO A 464 49.74 -39.46 -17.71
N GLU A 465 49.19 -39.84 -18.87
CA GLU A 465 48.82 -41.20 -19.33
C GLU A 465 47.63 -41.98 -18.69
N THR A 466 46.51 -41.93 -19.42
CA THR A 466 45.61 -43.08 -19.70
C THR A 466 46.09 -43.75 -21.02
N PRO A 467 45.69 -44.98 -21.45
CA PRO A 467 44.35 -45.61 -21.40
C PRO A 467 44.42 -47.17 -21.22
N PRO A 468 43.48 -48.06 -21.67
CA PRO A 468 42.14 -47.86 -22.25
C PRO A 468 41.00 -48.70 -21.64
N SER A 469 39.81 -48.54 -22.23
CA SER A 469 38.55 -49.20 -21.89
C SER A 469 38.39 -50.61 -22.46
N SER A 470 37.40 -51.35 -21.94
CA SER A 470 36.56 -52.21 -22.77
C SER A 470 35.14 -52.32 -22.21
N GLU A 471 34.13 -52.12 -23.06
CA GLU A 471 32.74 -52.47 -22.74
C GLU A 471 32.48 -53.93 -23.11
N THR A 472 31.60 -54.61 -22.37
CA THR A 472 30.82 -55.73 -22.92
C THR A 472 29.50 -55.87 -22.16
N THR A 473 28.41 -56.07 -22.91
CA THR A 473 27.03 -56.10 -22.39
C THR A 473 26.44 -57.53 -22.54
N PRO A 474 25.16 -57.84 -22.26
CA PRO A 474 24.86 -58.81 -21.19
C PRO A 474 24.15 -60.10 -21.66
N LYS A 475 24.05 -61.13 -20.81
CA LYS A 475 23.04 -62.21 -20.96
C LYS A 475 22.64 -62.92 -19.66
N THR A 476 21.36 -63.29 -19.61
CA THR A 476 20.65 -64.05 -18.57
C THR A 476 20.81 -65.57 -18.75
N LYS A 477 20.60 -66.47 -17.77
CA LYS A 477 19.28 -66.97 -17.30
C LYS A 477 19.38 -68.11 -16.24
N LYS A 478 18.50 -68.07 -15.22
CA LYS A 478 17.90 -69.22 -14.45
C LYS A 478 18.89 -70.12 -13.66
N ASN A 479 18.52 -70.88 -12.62
CA ASN A 479 17.24 -71.33 -12.03
C ASN A 479 17.30 -71.17 -10.47
N LYS A 480 16.57 -71.82 -9.52
CA LYS A 480 15.59 -72.94 -9.50
C LYS A 480 14.43 -72.68 -8.50
N LYS A 481 14.11 -73.57 -7.53
CA LYS A 481 12.96 -73.50 -6.57
C LYS A 481 13.13 -74.36 -5.30
N SER A 482 12.58 -73.91 -4.15
CA SER A 482 11.80 -74.69 -3.14
C SER A 482 11.22 -73.71 -2.07
N LYS A 483 9.90 -73.53 -1.79
CA LYS A 483 8.94 -74.31 -0.94
C LYS A 483 9.37 -74.43 0.56
N LYS A 484 8.52 -74.29 1.61
CA LYS A 484 7.02 -74.30 1.71
C LYS A 484 6.45 -73.80 3.09
N THR A 485 5.38 -72.96 3.11
CA THR A 485 4.32 -72.82 4.19
C THR A 485 4.73 -72.37 5.64
N LYS A 486 3.86 -71.92 6.58
CA LYS A 486 2.38 -72.01 6.79
C LYS A 486 1.85 -70.93 7.82
N LYS A 487 0.63 -70.37 7.61
CA LYS A 487 -0.46 -69.91 8.56
C LYS A 487 -0.15 -69.18 9.92
N SER A 488 -1.00 -68.32 10.51
CA SER A 488 -2.27 -67.62 10.12
C SER A 488 -2.88 -66.77 11.28
N GLN A 489 -3.89 -65.93 10.98
CA GLN A 489 -4.90 -65.30 11.90
C GLN A 489 -4.41 -64.07 12.72
N LYS A 490 -5.23 -63.06 13.08
CA LYS A 490 -6.66 -62.75 12.76
C LYS A 490 -6.96 -61.24 12.95
N THR A 491 -8.00 -60.72 12.30
CA THR A 491 -8.76 -59.51 12.70
C THR A 491 -10.20 -59.89 13.04
N PRO A 492 -10.89 -59.08 13.86
CA PRO A 492 -11.99 -58.23 13.35
C PRO A 492 -11.86 -56.77 13.88
N ALA A 493 -12.38 -55.68 13.29
CA ALA A 493 -13.35 -55.36 12.23
C ALA A 493 -14.62 -54.65 12.74
N LYS A 494 -14.75 -53.36 12.35
CA LYS A 494 -15.96 -52.51 12.28
C LYS A 494 -16.75 -52.19 13.55
N THR A 495 -16.92 -50.88 13.78
CA THR A 495 -18.27 -50.28 13.84
C THR A 495 -18.28 -48.96 13.07
N THR A 496 -19.39 -48.64 12.41
CA THR A 496 -19.61 -47.34 11.72
C THR A 496 -21.00 -46.83 12.04
N THR A 497 -21.14 -45.58 12.44
CA THR A 497 -22.44 -44.90 12.58
C THR A 497 -22.42 -43.55 11.87
N LYS A 498 -23.40 -43.34 10.99
CA LYS A 498 -23.74 -42.05 10.40
C LYS A 498 -24.85 -41.42 11.24
N HIS A 499 -24.81 -40.11 11.46
CA HIS A 499 -26.02 -39.33 11.73
C HIS A 499 -26.13 -38.16 10.76
N LYS A 500 -27.34 -37.85 10.33
CA LYS A 500 -27.63 -36.82 9.33
C LYS A 500 -29.02 -36.24 9.55
N ARG A 501 -29.08 -34.94 9.87
CA ARG A 501 -30.25 -34.03 9.86
C ARG A 501 -31.46 -34.39 10.75
N SER A 502 -31.90 -33.41 11.53
CA SER A 502 -33.21 -32.77 11.31
C SER A 502 -33.23 -31.33 11.85
N LYS A 503 -34.14 -30.51 11.32
CA LYS A 503 -34.65 -29.28 11.96
C LYS A 503 -36.12 -29.57 12.33
N PRO A 504 -36.64 -28.99 13.41
CA PRO A 504 -38.04 -28.56 13.45
C PRO A 504 -38.20 -27.07 13.09
N LYS A 505 -39.45 -26.64 13.01
CA LYS A 505 -39.90 -25.28 12.71
C LYS A 505 -40.90 -24.86 13.80
N ASP A 506 -41.10 -23.55 13.93
CA ASP A 506 -42.33 -22.87 14.37
C ASP A 506 -43.07 -23.41 15.61
N ALA A 507 -42.99 -22.68 16.73
CA ALA A 507 -43.95 -22.75 17.84
C ALA A 507 -44.54 -21.35 18.10
N PHE A 508 -45.86 -21.27 18.20
CA PHE A 508 -46.63 -20.02 18.25
C PHE A 508 -46.85 -19.60 19.70
N GLN A 509 -46.55 -18.35 20.07
CA GLN A 509 -47.17 -17.75 21.25
C GLN A 509 -47.33 -16.23 21.09
N LYS A 510 -48.51 -15.73 21.47
CA LYS A 510 -48.99 -14.35 21.23
C LYS A 510 -49.98 -14.00 22.34
N LEU A 511 -50.03 -12.72 22.73
CA LEU A 511 -50.84 -12.15 23.84
C LEU A 511 -50.27 -12.56 25.23
N PHE A 512 -50.29 -11.72 26.28
CA PHE A 512 -51.20 -10.59 26.59
C PHE A 512 -50.51 -9.32 27.16
N SER A 513 -51.29 -8.23 27.20
CA SER A 513 -51.22 -7.05 28.10
C SER A 513 -50.09 -6.01 27.94
N LYS A 514 -50.43 -4.89 27.27
CA LYS A 514 -50.35 -3.47 27.71
C LYS A 514 -50.55 -2.58 26.46
N SER A 515 -51.77 -2.26 26.05
CA SER A 515 -52.67 -1.23 26.60
C SER A 515 -52.03 0.17 26.66
N SER A 516 -52.53 1.07 25.81
CA SER A 516 -52.19 2.49 25.75
C SER A 516 -52.52 3.24 27.04
N ASN A 517 -51.87 4.39 27.26
CA ASN A 517 -52.53 5.69 27.48
C ASN A 517 -51.50 6.83 27.51
N ASN A 518 -51.88 7.95 26.90
CA ASN A 518 -51.15 9.23 26.77
C ASN A 518 -49.79 9.17 26.05
#